data_AF-A0A2K0WJA9-F1
#
_entry.id   AF-A0A2K0WJA9-F1
#
_cell.length_a   1.000
_cell.length_b   1.000
_cell.length_c   1.000
_cell.angle_alpha   90.00
_cell.angle_beta   90.00
_cell.angle_gamma   90.00
#
_symmetry.space_group_name_H-M   'P 1'
#
loop_
_entity.id
_entity.type
_entity.pdbx_description
1 polymer ?
#
loop_
_entity_poly.entity_id
_entity_poly.type
_entity_poly.pdbx_seq_one_letter_code
_entity_poly.pdbx_strand_id
1 'polypeptide(L)'
;MKDLEEASAYLLKAWSCLNAVPFHRIQAAATRLKLLAIQNKVKEGIGLGRGILDLLPSVHTRALDRNDQQFVVSTFAGVASNLCSFLLSANRSSEALECLEQGRTIIISQLLDDRSEITSLLQDHSQLGNRYQSLVDEVSTPIRQTTPGAIETLLRKRRQDAAIELDTCLAEIRCLPNHDRFMLGQTIAEMQKCITVGSIVLVNITDFRSDAIVISSKSLRTIALPDLSASKARSWISKDWSTRKRSEQRRKNDQFLDYLAWLWYACVKHIVAEISASQTHLSKGLPRVWWIGSGLASSMPFHAAGVHTRGSNENAYCRMISSYTPSIKALGYAQKQAKRAQEAFVAQDANTMLIAAMPTTPKGPNDKRTPKNLPGVAEEMREILNLTRSHMHTTVHTHPSVDQVMDDLKTCRIAHFACHGTSDYSDPSNSGLILQKSAGPDEAVEQDRFTVQRVSDLRLRYAQIAYLSACSTAENKAARLSDEVIHVVSGFQVAGFPHVVGCLWPAGDSECVEVSKRFYSLIMKQNQSAVNDVASALREAVMAIRADDFSMPLNWAQFVHYGV
;
A
#
# COMPACT_ATOMS: atom_id res chain seq x y z
N MET A 1 -1.01 -37.65 0.31
CA MET A 1 -2.03 -37.16 1.28
C MET A 1 -1.61 -37.41 2.71
N LYS A 2 -1.19 -38.64 3.09
CA LYS A 2 -0.73 -38.98 4.45
C LYS A 2 0.32 -38.02 5.02
N ASP A 3 1.36 -37.69 4.25
CA ASP A 3 2.42 -36.77 4.70
C ASP A 3 1.90 -35.34 4.96
N LEU A 4 0.90 -34.87 4.21
CA LEU A 4 0.29 -33.55 4.40
C LEU A 4 -0.59 -33.51 5.66
N GLU A 5 -1.29 -34.60 5.95
CA GLU A 5 -2.08 -34.75 7.17
C GLU A 5 -1.18 -34.82 8.40
N GLU A 6 -0.09 -35.58 8.33
CA GLU A 6 0.91 -35.68 9.38
C GLU A 6 1.59 -34.32 9.63
N ALA A 7 2.02 -33.62 8.58
CA ALA A 7 2.57 -32.26 8.69
C ALA A 7 1.56 -31.29 9.32
N SER A 8 0.29 -31.32 8.89
CA SER A 8 -0.78 -30.50 9.46
C SER A 8 -1.00 -30.78 10.96
N ALA A 9 -0.89 -32.05 11.38
CA ALA A 9 -1.01 -32.44 12.79
C ALA A 9 0.16 -31.93 13.65
N TYR A 10 1.41 -32.02 13.17
CA TYR A 10 2.57 -31.45 13.89
C TYR A 10 2.51 -29.94 14.00
N LEU A 11 2.08 -29.24 12.94
CA LEU A 11 1.91 -27.79 12.97
C LEU A 11 0.79 -27.36 13.94
N LEU A 12 -0.27 -28.14 14.07
CA LEU A 12 -1.30 -27.91 15.10
C LEU A 12 -0.73 -28.07 16.51
N LYS A 13 0.07 -29.12 16.76
CA LYS A 13 0.73 -29.31 18.06
C LYS A 13 1.64 -28.12 18.41
N ALA A 14 2.38 -27.60 17.43
CA ALA A 14 3.21 -26.41 17.61
C ALA A 14 2.39 -25.15 17.92
N TRP A 15 1.29 -24.92 17.19
CA TRP A 15 0.35 -23.81 17.47
C TRP A 15 -0.23 -23.87 18.89
N SER A 16 -0.62 -25.07 19.33
CA SER A 16 -1.22 -25.32 20.65
C SER A 16 -0.23 -25.31 21.81
N CYS A 17 1.08 -25.18 21.56
CA CYS A 17 2.09 -25.12 22.60
C CYS A 17 2.13 -23.72 23.25
N LEU A 18 1.30 -23.50 24.27
CA LEU A 18 1.19 -22.20 24.97
C LEU A 18 2.50 -21.72 25.64
N ASN A 19 3.45 -22.64 25.88
CA ASN A 19 4.78 -22.31 26.41
C ASN A 19 5.74 -21.74 25.36
N ALA A 20 5.46 -21.95 24.06
CA ALA A 20 6.30 -21.44 23.00
C ALA A 20 6.10 -19.93 22.80
N VAL A 21 7.13 -19.25 22.30
CA VAL A 21 7.05 -17.84 21.92
C VAL A 21 5.94 -17.68 20.88
N PRO A 22 5.02 -16.69 21.02
CA PRO A 22 3.91 -16.48 20.10
C PRO A 22 4.31 -16.45 18.62
N PHE A 23 5.47 -15.87 18.29
CA PHE A 23 6.01 -15.82 16.94
C PHE A 23 6.13 -17.20 16.28
N HIS A 24 6.73 -18.18 16.95
CA HIS A 24 6.88 -19.54 16.42
C HIS A 24 5.54 -20.27 16.29
N ARG A 25 4.61 -20.00 17.21
CA ARG A 25 3.24 -20.54 17.14
C ARG A 25 2.54 -20.03 15.90
N ILE A 26 2.57 -18.71 15.66
CA ILE A 26 2.00 -18.06 14.48
C ILE A 26 2.65 -18.59 13.20
N GLN A 27 3.97 -18.75 13.16
CA GLN A 27 4.67 -19.32 12.00
C GLN A 27 4.18 -20.74 11.65
N ALA A 28 4.03 -21.61 12.65
CA ALA A 28 3.50 -22.94 12.46
C ALA A 28 2.03 -22.91 11.97
N ALA A 29 1.21 -22.07 12.60
CA ALA A 29 -0.20 -21.91 12.25
C ALA A 29 -0.38 -21.35 10.81
N ALA A 30 0.43 -20.36 10.41
CA ALA A 30 0.41 -19.78 9.07
C ALA A 30 0.76 -20.83 7.99
N THR A 31 1.72 -21.70 8.29
CA THR A 31 2.08 -22.83 7.40
C THR A 31 0.93 -23.84 7.31
N ARG A 32 0.32 -24.19 8.45
CA ARG A 32 -0.83 -25.10 8.49
C ARG A 32 -2.03 -24.55 7.74
N LEU A 33 -2.28 -23.24 7.83
CA LEU A 33 -3.39 -22.58 7.14
C LEU A 33 -3.35 -22.81 5.62
N LYS A 34 -2.14 -22.78 5.03
CA LYS A 34 -1.91 -23.11 3.61
C LYS A 34 -2.24 -24.58 3.30
N LEU A 35 -1.89 -25.50 4.21
CA LEU A 35 -2.25 -26.92 4.05
C LEU A 35 -3.75 -27.16 4.15
N LEU A 36 -4.43 -26.48 5.09
CA LEU A 36 -5.89 -26.57 5.25
C LEU A 36 -6.63 -26.07 4.01
N ALA A 37 -6.05 -25.12 3.27
CA ALA A 37 -6.61 -24.62 2.01
C ALA A 37 -6.56 -25.71 0.94
N ILE A 38 -5.42 -26.40 0.80
CA ILE A 38 -5.24 -27.53 -0.12
C ILE A 38 -6.18 -28.69 0.25
N GLN A 39 -6.38 -28.93 1.54
CA GLN A 39 -7.26 -29.98 2.07
C GLN A 39 -8.75 -29.60 2.09
N ASN A 40 -9.10 -28.37 1.67
CA ASN A 40 -10.47 -27.83 1.73
C ASN A 40 -11.12 -27.89 3.14
N LYS A 41 -10.31 -27.75 4.20
CA LYS A 41 -10.76 -27.81 5.60
C LYS A 41 -11.20 -26.44 6.11
N VAL A 42 -12.30 -25.93 5.55
CA VAL A 42 -12.79 -24.56 5.75
C VAL A 42 -12.98 -24.19 7.22
N LYS A 43 -13.71 -24.99 8.00
CA LYS A 43 -14.01 -24.68 9.42
C LYS A 43 -12.75 -24.59 10.27
N GLU A 44 -11.82 -25.54 10.11
CA GLU A 44 -10.52 -25.53 10.80
C GLU A 44 -9.68 -24.32 10.37
N GLY A 45 -9.70 -23.97 9.08
CA GLY A 45 -9.00 -22.81 8.53
C GLY A 45 -9.49 -21.49 9.11
N ILE A 46 -10.82 -21.30 9.24
CA ILE A 46 -11.40 -20.11 9.87
C ILE A 46 -10.95 -19.98 11.33
N GLY A 47 -11.07 -21.07 12.12
CA GLY A 47 -10.69 -21.05 13.53
C GLY A 47 -9.21 -20.75 13.73
N LEU A 48 -8.33 -21.38 12.93
CA LEU A 48 -6.89 -21.16 13.01
C LEU A 48 -6.51 -19.74 12.57
N GLY A 49 -7.06 -19.26 11.45
CA GLY A 49 -6.76 -17.92 10.94
C GLY A 49 -7.14 -16.81 11.93
N ARG A 50 -8.30 -16.94 12.60
CA ARG A 50 -8.70 -15.99 13.67
C ARG A 50 -7.72 -15.99 14.83
N GLY A 51 -7.38 -17.18 15.33
CA GLY A 51 -6.41 -17.31 16.42
C GLY A 51 -5.06 -16.68 16.07
N ILE A 52 -4.63 -16.76 14.80
CA ILE A 52 -3.43 -16.03 14.35
C ILE A 52 -3.63 -14.53 14.46
N LEU A 53 -4.72 -13.97 13.89
CA LEU A 53 -4.97 -12.52 13.92
C LEU A 53 -5.09 -11.97 15.35
N ASP A 54 -5.70 -12.72 16.26
CA ASP A 54 -5.85 -12.34 17.67
C ASP A 54 -4.48 -12.26 18.38
N LEU A 55 -3.52 -13.09 17.97
CA LEU A 55 -2.18 -13.16 18.55
C LEU A 55 -1.17 -12.23 17.84
N LEU A 56 -1.53 -11.62 16.70
CA LEU A 56 -0.64 -10.71 15.96
C LEU A 56 -0.14 -9.51 16.79
N PRO A 57 -0.99 -8.81 17.58
CA PRO A 57 -0.55 -7.66 18.38
C PRO A 57 0.56 -8.01 19.39
N SER A 58 0.67 -9.27 19.81
CA SER A 58 1.70 -9.70 20.77
C SER A 58 3.05 -10.00 20.11
N VAL A 59 3.14 -10.07 18.78
CA VAL A 59 4.41 -10.33 18.06
C VAL A 59 4.86 -9.17 17.21
N HIS A 60 3.93 -8.35 16.76
CA HIS A 60 4.20 -7.13 16.02
C HIS A 60 4.06 -5.95 16.97
N THR A 61 5.14 -5.64 17.67
CA THR A 61 5.14 -4.62 18.73
C THR A 61 5.78 -3.33 18.23
N ARG A 62 5.37 -2.21 18.84
CA ARG A 62 5.92 -0.89 18.49
C ARG A 62 7.37 -0.69 18.92
N ALA A 63 7.86 -1.53 19.83
CA ALA A 63 9.24 -1.51 20.31
C ALA A 63 10.23 -2.06 19.27
N LEU A 64 9.75 -2.84 18.30
CA LEU A 64 10.56 -3.33 17.20
C LEU A 64 10.92 -2.20 16.25
N ASP A 65 12.16 -2.20 15.77
CA ASP A 65 12.54 -1.34 14.66
C ASP A 65 11.83 -1.76 13.35
N ARG A 66 11.92 -0.91 12.32
CA ARG A 66 11.21 -1.13 11.06
C ARG A 66 11.63 -2.45 10.36
N ASN A 67 12.88 -2.88 10.50
CA ASN A 67 13.37 -4.09 9.86
C ASN A 67 12.84 -5.33 10.56
N ASP A 68 12.85 -5.33 11.89
CA ASP A 68 12.26 -6.40 12.69
C ASP A 68 10.74 -6.49 12.48
N GLN A 69 10.06 -5.35 12.39
CA GLN A 69 8.64 -5.28 12.01
C GLN A 69 8.36 -5.95 10.67
N GLN A 70 9.13 -5.61 9.62
CA GLN A 70 9.02 -6.24 8.30
C GLN A 70 9.32 -7.74 8.37
N PHE A 71 10.36 -8.15 9.10
CA PHE A 71 10.70 -9.56 9.27
C PHE A 71 9.53 -10.35 9.90
N VAL A 72 8.96 -9.81 10.97
CA VAL A 72 7.82 -10.41 11.67
C VAL A 72 6.66 -10.61 10.70
N VAL A 73 6.22 -9.55 10.01
CA VAL A 73 5.08 -9.62 9.08
C VAL A 73 5.33 -10.53 7.88
N SER A 74 6.56 -10.56 7.37
CA SER A 74 6.93 -11.44 6.27
C SER A 74 6.73 -12.94 6.58
N THR A 75 6.73 -13.31 7.86
CA THR A 75 6.62 -14.71 8.32
C THR A 75 5.20 -15.25 8.21
N PHE A 76 4.19 -14.38 8.30
CA PHE A 76 2.76 -14.74 8.19
C PHE A 76 2.08 -14.17 6.95
N ALA A 77 2.87 -13.84 5.93
CA ALA A 77 2.40 -13.44 4.61
C ALA A 77 1.32 -14.38 4.06
N GLY A 78 0.20 -13.79 3.63
CA GLY A 78 -0.94 -14.51 3.07
C GLY A 78 -1.89 -15.15 4.08
N VAL A 79 -1.69 -15.00 5.41
CA VAL A 79 -2.65 -15.47 6.41
C VAL A 79 -4.01 -14.80 6.23
N ALA A 80 -4.03 -13.46 6.15
CA ALA A 80 -5.26 -12.69 6.00
C ALA A 80 -6.00 -13.05 4.70
N SER A 81 -5.25 -13.14 3.59
CA SER A 81 -5.77 -13.54 2.27
C SER A 81 -6.41 -14.94 2.28
N ASN A 82 -5.78 -15.93 2.93
CA ASN A 82 -6.35 -17.28 3.05
C ASN A 82 -7.56 -17.33 3.99
N LEU A 83 -7.50 -16.63 5.13
CA LEU A 83 -8.63 -16.53 6.05
C LEU A 83 -9.85 -15.89 5.38
N CYS A 84 -9.64 -14.80 4.63
CA CYS A 84 -10.69 -14.18 3.81
C CYS A 84 -11.32 -15.20 2.86
N SER A 85 -10.50 -15.98 2.14
CA SER A 85 -10.98 -17.01 1.22
C SER A 85 -11.82 -18.09 1.92
N PHE A 86 -11.44 -18.54 3.11
CA PHE A 86 -12.26 -19.49 3.89
C PHE A 86 -13.57 -18.87 4.38
N LEU A 87 -13.55 -17.61 4.81
CA LEU A 87 -14.76 -16.92 5.25
C LEU A 87 -15.73 -16.70 4.08
N LEU A 88 -15.22 -16.34 2.90
CA LEU A 88 -16.02 -16.22 1.68
C LEU A 88 -16.58 -17.56 1.20
N SER A 89 -15.90 -18.69 1.40
CA SER A 89 -16.48 -20.02 1.09
C SER A 89 -17.57 -20.44 2.06
N ALA A 90 -17.60 -19.85 3.25
CA ALA A 90 -18.68 -20.00 4.22
C ALA A 90 -19.77 -18.92 4.10
N ASN A 91 -19.76 -18.07 3.07
CA ASN A 91 -20.69 -16.94 2.89
C ASN A 91 -20.66 -15.90 4.03
N ARG A 92 -19.50 -15.70 4.65
CA ARG A 92 -19.29 -14.76 5.78
C ARG A 92 -18.56 -13.50 5.30
N SER A 93 -19.15 -12.77 4.35
CA SER A 93 -18.50 -11.65 3.65
C SER A 93 -18.07 -10.49 4.55
N SER A 94 -18.89 -10.10 5.54
CA SER A 94 -18.54 -9.03 6.48
C SER A 94 -17.30 -9.38 7.29
N GLU A 95 -17.29 -10.58 7.87
CA GLU A 95 -16.16 -11.05 8.67
C GLU A 95 -14.92 -11.26 7.79
N ALA A 96 -15.08 -11.68 6.53
CA ALA A 96 -13.99 -11.79 5.58
C ALA A 96 -13.29 -10.45 5.34
N LEU A 97 -14.08 -9.38 5.16
CA LEU A 97 -13.57 -8.03 4.97
C LEU A 97 -12.88 -7.50 6.23
N GLU A 98 -13.50 -7.65 7.39
CA GLU A 98 -12.94 -7.22 8.68
C GLU A 98 -11.59 -7.90 8.97
N CYS A 99 -11.54 -9.24 8.84
CA CYS A 99 -10.30 -9.98 9.05
C CYS A 99 -9.23 -9.64 8.02
N LEU A 100 -9.61 -9.34 6.78
CA LEU A 100 -8.65 -8.99 5.73
C LEU A 100 -8.04 -7.61 5.95
N GLU A 101 -8.85 -6.63 6.35
CA GLU A 101 -8.38 -5.28 6.71
C GLU A 101 -7.52 -5.32 7.98
N GLN A 102 -7.89 -6.13 8.98
CA GLN A 102 -7.12 -6.29 10.22
C GLN A 102 -5.76 -6.97 9.99
N GLY A 103 -5.72 -7.99 9.12
CA GLY A 103 -4.53 -8.83 8.91
C GLY A 103 -3.59 -8.35 7.81
N ARG A 104 -3.86 -7.20 7.18
CA ARG A 104 -3.03 -6.59 6.14
C ARG A 104 -2.58 -5.20 6.53
N THR A 105 -1.55 -4.69 5.85
CA THR A 105 -1.07 -3.31 6.03
C THR A 105 -0.84 -2.99 7.50
N ILE A 106 -0.33 -3.94 8.27
CA ILE A 106 -0.24 -3.86 9.73
C ILE A 106 0.72 -2.72 10.10
N ILE A 107 1.86 -2.63 9.41
CA ILE A 107 2.87 -1.60 9.62
C ILE A 107 2.30 -0.22 9.27
N ILE A 108 1.67 -0.09 8.10
CA ILE A 108 1.04 1.17 7.68
C ILE A 108 -0.05 1.58 8.65
N SER A 109 -0.93 0.65 9.05
CA SER A 109 -2.01 0.92 9.98
C SER A 109 -1.48 1.41 11.32
N GLN A 110 -0.41 0.81 11.83
CA GLN A 110 0.25 1.27 13.05
C GLN A 110 0.80 2.69 12.92
N LEU A 111 1.44 3.05 11.79
CA LEU A 111 1.93 4.42 11.55
C LEU A 111 0.81 5.45 11.44
N LEU A 112 -0.36 5.04 10.99
CA LEU A 112 -1.57 5.87 10.98
C LEU A 112 -2.15 6.01 12.40
N ASP A 113 -2.06 4.97 13.23
CA ASP A 113 -2.55 4.93 14.63
C ASP A 113 -1.63 5.62 15.65
N ASP A 114 -0.32 5.64 15.40
CA ASP A 114 0.69 6.44 16.12
C ASP A 114 0.34 7.94 16.12
N ARG A 115 -0.65 8.34 15.29
CA ARG A 115 -1.16 9.69 15.18
C ARG A 115 -2.39 9.94 16.09
N SER A 116 -2.87 8.95 16.86
CA SER A 116 -3.93 9.16 17.87
C SER A 116 -3.95 8.20 19.08
N GLU A 117 -3.90 6.87 18.93
CA GLU A 117 -4.50 5.97 19.95
C GLU A 117 -3.63 5.64 21.17
N ILE A 118 -2.36 5.27 21.00
CA ILE A 118 -1.46 5.01 22.15
C ILE A 118 -1.00 6.32 22.78
N THR A 119 -0.78 7.37 21.98
CA THR A 119 -0.47 8.68 22.52
C THR A 119 -1.62 9.18 23.38
N SER A 120 -2.89 9.01 22.97
CA SER A 120 -4.04 9.30 23.84
C SER A 120 -4.07 8.40 25.07
N LEU A 121 -3.83 7.08 24.94
CA LEU A 121 -3.87 6.18 26.09
C LEU A 121 -2.75 6.50 27.11
N LEU A 122 -1.55 6.84 26.65
CA LEU A 122 -0.44 7.23 27.53
C LEU A 122 -0.64 8.62 28.13
N GLN A 123 -1.35 9.52 27.45
CA GLN A 123 -1.72 10.84 27.98
C GLN A 123 -2.84 10.74 29.01
N ASP A 124 -3.90 9.99 28.72
CA ASP A 124 -5.11 9.92 29.52
C ASP A 124 -5.00 8.86 30.65
N HIS A 125 -4.27 7.76 30.41
CA HIS A 125 -4.19 6.59 31.28
C HIS A 125 -2.78 5.93 31.29
N SER A 126 -1.74 6.72 31.60
CA SER A 126 -0.32 6.32 31.56
C SER A 126 0.02 4.98 32.24
N GLN A 127 -0.59 4.67 33.39
CA GLN A 127 -0.35 3.42 34.10
C GLN A 127 -0.79 2.18 33.32
N LEU A 128 -1.96 2.21 32.69
CA LEU A 128 -2.48 1.10 31.87
C LEU A 128 -1.66 0.95 30.59
N GLY A 129 -1.29 2.06 29.95
CA GLY A 129 -0.41 2.04 28.78
C GLY A 129 0.96 1.41 29.07
N ASN A 130 1.58 1.78 30.20
CA ASN A 130 2.87 1.21 30.63
C ASN A 130 2.75 -0.29 31.00
N ARG A 131 1.66 -0.68 31.68
CA ARG A 131 1.38 -2.09 32.02
C ARG A 131 1.23 -2.92 30.76
N TYR A 132 0.46 -2.44 29.78
CA TYR A 132 0.29 -3.08 28.48
C TYR A 132 1.65 -3.31 27.79
N GLN A 133 2.48 -2.27 27.71
CA GLN A 133 3.79 -2.37 27.06
C GLN A 133 4.70 -3.40 27.76
N SER A 134 4.76 -3.35 29.09
CA SER A 134 5.56 -4.30 29.87
C SER A 134 5.12 -5.76 29.68
N LEU A 135 3.81 -6.00 29.59
CA LEU A 135 3.26 -7.35 29.40
C LEU A 135 3.57 -7.87 27.99
N VAL A 136 3.47 -7.01 26.97
CA VAL A 136 3.86 -7.34 25.60
C VAL A 136 5.34 -7.73 25.52
N ASP A 137 6.23 -6.99 26.18
CA ASP A 137 7.67 -7.26 26.20
C ASP A 137 7.98 -8.60 26.89
N GLU A 138 7.30 -8.89 28.01
CA GLU A 138 7.47 -10.12 28.77
C GLU A 138 6.99 -11.36 28.00
N VAL A 139 5.84 -11.28 27.33
CA VAL A 139 5.30 -12.35 26.48
C VAL A 139 6.24 -12.65 25.30
N SER A 140 6.89 -11.62 24.78
CA SER A 140 7.75 -11.70 23.60
C SER A 140 9.18 -12.14 23.90
N THR A 141 9.63 -12.06 25.15
CA THR A 141 11.02 -12.31 25.53
C THR A 141 11.41 -13.79 25.30
N PRO A 142 12.43 -14.11 24.49
CA PRO A 142 12.86 -15.48 24.23
C PRO A 142 13.57 -16.10 25.44
N ILE A 143 13.33 -17.39 25.69
CA ILE A 143 14.08 -18.17 26.70
C ILE A 143 15.33 -18.73 26.03
N ARG A 144 16.51 -18.41 26.56
CA ARG A 144 17.80 -18.87 26.00
C ARG A 144 18.05 -20.33 26.34
N GLN A 145 18.68 -21.06 25.42
CA GLN A 145 19.00 -22.50 25.59
C GLN A 145 19.99 -22.77 26.74
N THR A 146 20.73 -21.76 27.20
CA THR A 146 21.68 -21.86 28.32
C THR A 146 21.03 -21.69 29.69
N THR A 147 19.70 -21.53 29.76
CA THR A 147 19.00 -21.34 31.03
C THR A 147 18.84 -22.67 31.77
N PRO A 148 19.23 -22.76 33.07
CA PRO A 148 19.02 -23.97 33.88
C PRO A 148 17.55 -24.42 33.90
N GLY A 149 17.29 -25.73 33.87
CA GLY A 149 15.93 -26.29 33.67
C GLY A 149 14.86 -25.85 34.68
N ALA A 150 15.24 -25.58 35.95
CA ALA A 150 14.33 -25.04 36.95
C ALA A 150 13.92 -23.58 36.65
N ILE A 151 14.90 -22.77 36.21
CA ILE A 151 14.67 -21.37 35.82
C ILE A 151 13.85 -21.32 34.52
N GLU A 152 14.13 -22.20 33.57
CA GLU A 152 13.34 -22.32 32.34
C GLU A 152 11.87 -22.64 32.63
N THR A 153 11.58 -23.54 33.57
CA THR A 153 10.20 -23.89 33.96
C THR A 153 9.47 -22.70 34.56
N LEU A 154 10.15 -21.91 35.41
CA LEU A 154 9.60 -20.67 35.99
C LEU A 154 9.34 -19.61 34.91
N LEU A 155 10.27 -19.41 33.97
CA LEU A 155 10.09 -18.46 32.87
C LEU A 155 8.94 -18.85 31.93
N ARG A 156 8.76 -20.15 31.66
CA ARG A 156 7.61 -20.64 30.88
C ARG A 156 6.30 -20.36 31.59
N LYS A 157 6.22 -20.65 32.89
CA LYS A 157 5.04 -20.33 33.70
C LYS A 157 4.75 -18.83 33.70
N ARG A 158 5.76 -17.99 33.94
CA ARG A 158 5.60 -16.54 33.94
C ARG A 158 5.12 -16.01 32.60
N ARG A 159 5.60 -16.55 31.47
CA ARG A 159 5.09 -16.18 30.13
C ARG A 159 3.59 -16.51 29.98
N GLN A 160 3.15 -17.66 30.48
CA GLN A 160 1.72 -18.02 30.45
C GLN A 160 0.90 -17.03 31.28
N ASP A 161 1.35 -16.73 32.49
CA ASP A 161 0.69 -15.77 33.38
C ASP A 161 0.64 -14.37 32.73
N ALA A 162 1.76 -13.91 32.14
CA ALA A 162 1.84 -12.62 31.44
C ALA A 162 0.92 -12.55 30.22
N ALA A 163 0.72 -13.64 29.48
CA ALA A 163 -0.22 -13.68 28.36
C ALA A 163 -1.68 -13.52 28.83
N ILE A 164 -2.06 -14.17 29.93
CA ILE A 164 -3.38 -14.04 30.55
C ILE A 164 -3.58 -12.62 31.10
N GLU A 165 -2.56 -12.07 31.75
CA GLU A 165 -2.54 -10.69 32.24
C GLU A 165 -2.66 -9.68 31.10
N LEU A 166 -2.04 -9.95 29.94
CA LEU A 166 -2.14 -9.11 28.75
C LEU A 166 -3.56 -9.09 28.18
N ASP A 167 -4.22 -10.25 28.07
CA ASP A 167 -5.62 -10.33 27.63
C ASP A 167 -6.55 -9.55 28.58
N THR A 168 -6.29 -9.66 29.88
CA THR A 168 -7.04 -8.91 30.91
C THR A 168 -6.78 -7.41 30.78
N CYS A 169 -5.53 -6.99 30.59
CA CYS A 169 -5.15 -5.59 30.42
C CYS A 169 -5.78 -4.97 29.16
N LEU A 170 -5.83 -5.72 28.04
CA LEU A 170 -6.51 -5.31 26.83
C LEU A 170 -8.03 -5.12 27.05
N ALA A 171 -8.66 -6.02 27.83
CA ALA A 171 -10.07 -5.89 28.18
C ALA A 171 -10.32 -4.66 29.07
N GLU A 172 -9.45 -4.39 30.05
CA GLU A 172 -9.53 -3.19 30.89
C GLU A 172 -9.42 -1.90 30.07
N ILE A 173 -8.45 -1.82 29.13
CA ILE A 173 -8.28 -0.66 28.24
C ILE A 173 -9.55 -0.43 27.40
N ARG A 174 -10.19 -1.51 26.93
CA ARG A 174 -11.43 -1.44 26.15
C ARG A 174 -12.68 -1.10 26.96
N CYS A 175 -12.58 -0.99 28.29
CA CYS A 175 -13.66 -0.44 29.10
C CYS A 175 -13.55 1.08 29.27
N LEU A 176 -12.45 1.70 28.84
CA LEU A 176 -12.24 3.14 28.98
C LEU A 176 -12.99 3.90 27.87
N PRO A 177 -13.56 5.08 28.18
CA PRO A 177 -14.16 5.95 27.18
C PRO A 177 -13.16 6.26 26.05
N ASN A 178 -13.60 6.19 24.80
CA ASN A 178 -12.80 6.40 23.58
C ASN A 178 -11.71 5.34 23.30
N HIS A 179 -11.61 4.29 24.10
CA HIS A 179 -10.68 3.17 23.90
C HIS A 179 -11.38 1.82 23.77
N ASP A 180 -12.70 1.79 23.64
CA ASP A 180 -13.52 0.58 23.53
C ASP A 180 -13.14 -0.32 22.34
N ARG A 181 -12.47 0.27 21.35
CA ARG A 181 -11.94 -0.41 20.17
C ARG A 181 -10.42 -0.47 20.11
N PHE A 182 -9.72 -0.28 21.24
CA PHE A 182 -8.25 -0.28 21.28
C PHE A 182 -7.67 -1.56 20.64
N MET A 183 -6.79 -1.36 19.64
CA MET A 183 -6.17 -2.43 18.83
C MET A 183 -7.16 -3.34 18.08
N LEU A 184 -8.42 -2.92 17.92
CA LEU A 184 -9.39 -3.59 17.06
C LEU A 184 -9.45 -2.89 15.70
N GLY A 185 -9.67 -3.67 14.64
CA GLY A 185 -9.88 -3.14 13.29
C GLY A 185 -11.16 -2.31 13.17
N GLN A 186 -11.30 -1.60 12.04
CA GLN A 186 -12.53 -0.87 11.72
C GLN A 186 -13.71 -1.83 11.56
N THR A 187 -14.89 -1.41 12.01
CA THR A 187 -16.16 -2.09 11.69
C THR A 187 -16.55 -1.85 10.24
N ILE A 188 -17.43 -2.69 9.70
CA ILE A 188 -18.05 -2.47 8.38
C ILE A 188 -18.68 -1.07 8.28
N ALA A 189 -19.38 -0.62 9.32
CA ALA A 189 -20.04 0.69 9.31
C ALA A 189 -19.01 1.84 9.22
N GLU A 190 -17.87 1.71 9.91
CA GLU A 190 -16.77 2.69 9.81
C GLU A 190 -16.10 2.65 8.44
N MET A 191 -15.86 1.47 7.88
CA MET A 191 -15.32 1.31 6.53
C MET A 191 -16.24 1.94 5.47
N GLN A 192 -17.56 1.73 5.59
CA GLN A 192 -18.54 2.32 4.66
C GLN A 192 -18.63 3.84 4.80
N LYS A 193 -18.43 4.40 5.99
CA LYS A 193 -18.36 5.86 6.20
C LYS A 193 -17.17 6.51 5.47
N CYS A 194 -16.11 5.75 5.20
CA CYS A 194 -15.00 6.21 4.36
C CYS A 194 -15.37 6.30 2.87
N ILE A 195 -16.58 5.92 2.45
CA ILE A 195 -17.00 5.95 1.05
C ILE A 195 -18.03 7.07 0.88
N THR A 196 -17.58 8.27 0.52
CA THR A 196 -18.45 9.41 0.26
C THR A 196 -19.07 9.35 -1.15
N VAL A 197 -18.28 8.96 -2.16
CA VAL A 197 -18.68 8.83 -3.57
C VAL A 197 -17.98 7.62 -4.16
N GLY A 198 -18.66 6.75 -4.93
CA GLY A 198 -18.01 5.62 -5.61
C GLY A 198 -17.99 4.32 -4.84
N SER A 199 -17.00 3.46 -5.11
CA SER A 199 -16.90 2.12 -4.52
C SER A 199 -15.46 1.69 -4.27
N ILE A 200 -15.23 0.99 -3.17
CA ILE A 200 -13.97 0.29 -2.91
C ILE A 200 -14.12 -1.13 -3.45
N VAL A 201 -13.14 -1.59 -4.22
CA VAL A 201 -13.08 -2.94 -4.75
C VAL A 201 -11.81 -3.61 -4.25
N LEU A 202 -12.01 -4.58 -3.37
CA LEU A 202 -10.95 -5.45 -2.90
C LEU A 202 -10.89 -6.69 -3.79
N VAL A 203 -9.71 -7.05 -4.30
CA VAL A 203 -9.49 -8.27 -5.08
C VAL A 203 -8.54 -9.18 -4.30
N ASN A 204 -9.00 -10.38 -3.97
CA ASN A 204 -8.24 -11.38 -3.22
C ASN A 204 -7.96 -12.59 -4.10
N ILE A 205 -6.69 -12.97 -4.23
CA ILE A 205 -6.25 -14.14 -5.02
C ILE A 205 -5.48 -15.07 -4.10
N THR A 206 -5.98 -16.29 -3.94
CA THR A 206 -5.29 -17.38 -3.22
C THR A 206 -5.25 -18.64 -4.06
N ASP A 207 -4.47 -19.62 -3.60
CA ASP A 207 -4.47 -20.97 -4.20
C ASP A 207 -5.78 -21.72 -3.98
N PHE A 208 -6.63 -21.25 -3.05
CA PHE A 208 -7.92 -21.86 -2.75
C PHE A 208 -9.05 -21.33 -3.64
N ARG A 209 -9.16 -20.01 -3.74
CA ARG A 209 -10.14 -19.29 -4.58
C ARG A 209 -9.72 -17.85 -4.81
N SER A 210 -10.39 -17.22 -5.77
CA SER A 210 -10.23 -15.80 -6.08
C SER A 210 -11.59 -15.11 -6.07
N ASP A 211 -11.61 -13.92 -5.47
CA ASP A 211 -12.84 -13.17 -5.22
C ASP A 211 -12.60 -11.67 -5.31
N ALA A 212 -13.67 -10.93 -5.60
CA ALA A 212 -13.74 -9.50 -5.35
C ALA A 212 -14.81 -9.19 -4.29
N ILE A 213 -14.53 -8.20 -3.45
CA ILE A 213 -15.48 -7.61 -2.51
C ILE A 213 -15.69 -6.16 -2.94
N VAL A 214 -16.91 -5.85 -3.38
CA VAL A 214 -17.34 -4.50 -3.76
C VAL A 214 -18.07 -3.87 -2.59
N ILE A 215 -17.55 -2.75 -2.12
CA ILE A 215 -18.02 -2.02 -0.95
C ILE A 215 -18.52 -0.66 -1.43
N SER A 216 -19.78 -0.36 -1.10
CA SER A 216 -20.37 0.96 -1.24
C SER A 216 -20.79 1.47 0.13
N SER A 217 -21.22 2.74 0.21
CA SER A 217 -21.73 3.33 1.45
C SER A 217 -22.95 2.62 2.05
N LYS A 218 -23.64 1.76 1.26
CA LYS A 218 -24.87 1.07 1.68
C LYS A 218 -24.86 -0.44 1.46
N SER A 219 -23.88 -0.97 0.72
CA SER A 219 -23.88 -2.39 0.33
C SER A 219 -22.49 -2.99 0.42
N LEU A 220 -22.47 -4.30 0.68
CA LEU A 220 -21.31 -5.16 0.60
C LEU A 220 -21.67 -6.33 -0.31
N ARG A 221 -20.95 -6.49 -1.42
CA ARG A 221 -21.20 -7.54 -2.43
C ARG A 221 -19.92 -8.33 -2.66
N THR A 222 -20.06 -9.65 -2.79
CA THR A 222 -18.95 -10.55 -3.12
C THR A 222 -19.18 -11.11 -4.52
N ILE A 223 -18.12 -11.08 -5.33
CA ILE A 223 -18.09 -11.64 -6.69
C ILE A 223 -17.06 -12.76 -6.70
N ALA A 224 -17.47 -13.98 -7.01
CA ALA A 224 -16.54 -15.07 -7.26
C ALA A 224 -15.87 -14.89 -8.63
N LEU A 225 -14.54 -15.07 -8.69
CA LEU A 225 -13.74 -14.85 -9.90
C LEU A 225 -13.01 -16.15 -10.30
N PRO A 226 -13.74 -17.17 -10.78
CA PRO A 226 -13.16 -18.49 -11.06
C PRO A 226 -12.06 -18.47 -12.14
N ASP A 227 -12.15 -17.54 -13.09
CA ASP A 227 -11.17 -17.40 -14.18
C ASP A 227 -9.88 -16.67 -13.74
N LEU A 228 -9.90 -16.01 -12.57
CA LEU A 228 -8.75 -15.32 -11.98
C LEU A 228 -7.87 -16.30 -11.20
N SER A 229 -7.31 -17.30 -11.88
CA SER A 229 -6.51 -18.33 -11.21
C SER A 229 -5.16 -17.81 -10.68
N ALA A 230 -4.76 -18.27 -9.49
CA ALA A 230 -3.48 -17.91 -8.86
C ALA A 230 -2.27 -18.35 -9.69
N SER A 231 -2.36 -19.50 -10.38
CA SER A 231 -1.29 -19.99 -11.26
C SER A 231 -1.06 -19.07 -12.46
N LYS A 232 -2.14 -18.62 -13.13
CA LYS A 232 -2.06 -17.67 -14.23
C LYS A 232 -1.60 -16.29 -13.75
N ALA A 233 -2.10 -15.81 -12.61
CA ALA A 233 -1.63 -14.59 -11.96
C ALA A 233 -0.10 -14.62 -11.74
N ARG A 234 0.43 -15.69 -11.13
CA ARG A 234 1.88 -15.87 -10.94
C ARG A 234 2.66 -15.87 -12.26
N SER A 235 2.10 -16.46 -13.32
CA SER A 235 2.74 -16.48 -14.64
C SER A 235 2.88 -15.10 -15.29
N TRP A 236 2.00 -14.16 -14.94
CA TRP A 236 2.07 -12.77 -15.40
C TRP A 236 2.99 -11.93 -14.53
N ILE A 237 2.88 -12.07 -13.20
CA ILE A 237 3.66 -11.30 -12.22
C ILE A 237 5.15 -11.66 -12.27
N SER A 238 5.49 -12.91 -12.61
CA SER A 238 6.88 -13.35 -12.72
C SER A 238 7.60 -12.80 -13.96
N LYS A 239 6.89 -12.20 -14.91
CA LYS A 239 7.49 -11.61 -16.10
C LYS A 239 8.17 -10.30 -15.77
N ASP A 240 9.38 -10.13 -16.28
CA ASP A 240 10.07 -8.85 -16.27
C ASP A 240 9.56 -7.98 -17.43
N TRP A 241 8.82 -6.94 -17.08
CA TRP A 241 8.28 -5.96 -18.02
C TRP A 241 9.28 -4.87 -18.39
N SER A 242 10.42 -4.78 -17.70
CA SER A 242 11.48 -3.83 -18.05
C SER A 242 12.29 -4.34 -19.24
N THR A 243 12.56 -3.53 -20.26
CA THR A 243 13.56 -3.89 -21.29
C THR A 243 14.29 -2.67 -21.82
N ARG A 244 15.58 -2.86 -22.10
CA ARG A 244 16.46 -1.85 -22.71
C ARG A 244 16.68 -2.09 -24.20
N LYS A 245 16.16 -3.21 -24.74
CA LYS A 245 16.37 -3.59 -26.15
C LYS A 245 15.11 -3.30 -26.97
N ARG A 246 15.25 -2.43 -27.97
CA ARG A 246 14.17 -2.11 -28.92
C ARG A 246 13.58 -3.35 -29.61
N SER A 247 14.41 -4.35 -29.90
CA SER A 247 13.97 -5.61 -30.52
C SER A 247 13.01 -6.44 -29.65
N GLU A 248 13.07 -6.29 -28.34
CA GLU A 248 12.21 -7.02 -27.39
C GLU A 248 10.96 -6.21 -26.99
N GLN A 249 10.97 -4.89 -27.20
CA GLN A 249 9.93 -3.97 -26.76
C GLN A 249 8.57 -4.32 -27.34
N ARG A 250 8.49 -4.60 -28.64
CA ARG A 250 7.22 -4.99 -29.30
C ARG A 250 6.63 -6.26 -28.68
N ARG A 251 7.45 -7.33 -28.59
CA ARG A 251 7.02 -8.60 -28.00
C ARG A 251 6.55 -8.46 -26.56
N LYS A 252 7.24 -7.66 -25.74
CA LYS A 252 6.84 -7.43 -24.33
C LYS A 252 5.53 -6.66 -24.26
N ASN A 253 5.34 -5.65 -25.10
CA ASN A 253 4.09 -4.90 -25.19
C ASN A 253 2.91 -5.78 -25.63
N ASP A 254 3.08 -6.61 -26.66
CA ASP A 254 2.06 -7.57 -27.10
C ASP A 254 1.67 -8.52 -25.94
N GLN A 255 2.66 -9.08 -25.24
CA GLN A 255 2.41 -9.93 -24.07
C GLN A 255 1.76 -9.18 -22.91
N PHE A 256 2.02 -7.88 -22.76
CA PHE A 256 1.38 -7.07 -21.73
C PHE A 256 -0.07 -6.75 -22.10
N LEU A 257 -0.38 -6.54 -23.39
CA LEU A 257 -1.76 -6.44 -23.86
C LEU A 257 -2.55 -7.73 -23.57
N ASP A 258 -1.94 -8.90 -23.78
CA ASP A 258 -2.55 -10.19 -23.41
C ASP A 258 -2.82 -10.27 -21.91
N TYR A 259 -1.90 -9.76 -21.08
CA TYR A 259 -2.08 -9.68 -19.63
C TYR A 259 -3.26 -8.76 -19.25
N LEU A 260 -3.33 -7.56 -19.83
CA LEU A 260 -4.42 -6.61 -19.57
C LEU A 260 -5.78 -7.15 -20.03
N ALA A 261 -5.83 -7.85 -21.17
CA ALA A 261 -7.03 -8.50 -21.67
C ALA A 261 -7.48 -9.65 -20.76
N TRP A 262 -6.55 -10.50 -20.31
CA TRP A 262 -6.85 -11.54 -19.32
C TRP A 262 -7.40 -10.94 -18.02
N LEU A 263 -6.75 -9.90 -17.48
CA LEU A 263 -7.19 -9.24 -16.25
C LEU A 263 -8.57 -8.60 -16.39
N TRP A 264 -8.89 -8.09 -17.58
CA TRP A 264 -10.20 -7.57 -17.90
C TRP A 264 -11.28 -8.64 -17.82
N TYR A 265 -11.13 -9.73 -18.57
CA TYR A 265 -12.14 -10.78 -18.63
C TYR A 265 -12.25 -11.57 -17.31
N ALA A 266 -11.12 -11.88 -16.67
CA ALA A 266 -11.11 -12.68 -15.45
C ALA A 266 -11.56 -11.91 -14.20
N CYS A 267 -11.58 -10.57 -14.23
CA CYS A 267 -11.82 -9.74 -13.05
C CYS A 267 -12.59 -8.46 -13.36
N VAL A 268 -11.94 -7.48 -14.02
CA VAL A 268 -12.42 -6.10 -14.04
C VAL A 268 -13.78 -5.95 -14.76
N LYS A 269 -14.04 -6.75 -15.80
CA LYS A 269 -15.33 -6.75 -16.51
C LYS A 269 -16.50 -7.11 -15.60
N HIS A 270 -16.32 -8.08 -14.69
CA HIS A 270 -17.35 -8.47 -13.72
C HIS A 270 -17.63 -7.36 -12.70
N ILE A 271 -16.58 -6.68 -12.24
CA ILE A 271 -16.70 -5.55 -11.33
C ILE A 271 -17.41 -4.35 -11.99
N VAL A 272 -17.08 -4.05 -13.26
CA VAL A 272 -17.77 -3.01 -14.04
C VAL A 272 -19.26 -3.32 -14.15
N ALA A 273 -19.62 -4.58 -14.43
CA ALA A 273 -21.01 -5.00 -14.53
C ALA A 273 -21.75 -4.83 -13.19
N GLU A 274 -21.15 -5.24 -12.07
CA GLU A 274 -21.74 -5.11 -10.73
C GLU A 274 -21.95 -3.64 -10.33
N ILE A 275 -20.94 -2.78 -10.55
CA ILE A 275 -21.03 -1.35 -10.25
C ILE A 275 -22.11 -0.70 -11.11
N SER A 276 -22.16 -1.04 -12.41
CA SER A 276 -23.16 -0.49 -13.33
C SER A 276 -24.58 -0.92 -12.96
N ALA A 277 -24.77 -2.17 -12.53
CA ALA A 277 -26.07 -2.68 -12.08
C ALA A 277 -26.54 -2.04 -10.76
N SER A 278 -25.60 -1.64 -9.91
CA SER A 278 -25.88 -1.02 -8.61
C SER A 278 -26.19 0.48 -8.68
N GLN A 279 -25.95 1.13 -9.83
CA GLN A 279 -26.25 2.55 -10.02
C GLN A 279 -27.75 2.74 -10.32
N THR A 280 -28.50 3.20 -9.32
CA THR A 280 -29.95 3.48 -9.44
C THR A 280 -30.27 4.76 -10.23
N HIS A 281 -29.29 5.64 -10.40
CA HIS A 281 -29.39 6.83 -11.24
C HIS A 281 -28.18 6.90 -12.16
N LEU A 282 -28.40 7.24 -13.43
CA LEU A 282 -27.35 7.61 -14.38
C LEU A 282 -26.68 8.89 -13.87
N SER A 283 -25.68 8.75 -13.00
CA SER A 283 -24.82 9.88 -12.65
C SER A 283 -24.16 10.37 -13.94
N LYS A 284 -24.18 11.69 -14.19
CA LYS A 284 -23.45 12.31 -15.30
C LYS A 284 -21.94 12.21 -15.02
N GLY A 285 -21.34 11.04 -15.25
CA GLY A 285 -19.92 10.81 -14.99
C GLY A 285 -19.58 9.33 -14.84
N LEU A 286 -18.29 9.01 -14.96
CA LEU A 286 -17.77 7.67 -14.73
C LEU A 286 -17.76 7.33 -13.23
N PRO A 287 -18.01 6.07 -12.84
CA PRO A 287 -17.89 5.64 -11.45
C PRO A 287 -16.47 5.83 -10.91
N ARG A 288 -16.37 6.33 -9.68
CA ARG A 288 -15.13 6.38 -8.90
C ARG A 288 -14.87 5.02 -8.25
N VAL A 289 -13.67 4.47 -8.45
CA VAL A 289 -13.28 3.15 -7.91
C VAL A 289 -11.93 3.21 -7.22
N TRP A 290 -11.85 2.68 -6.00
CA TRP A 290 -10.59 2.44 -5.29
C TRP A 290 -10.26 0.95 -5.23
N TRP A 291 -9.11 0.60 -5.77
CA TRP A 291 -8.59 -0.75 -5.84
C TRP A 291 -7.74 -1.09 -4.62
N ILE A 292 -8.05 -2.22 -4.00
CA ILE A 292 -7.24 -2.85 -2.95
C ILE A 292 -6.91 -4.26 -3.41
N GLY A 293 -5.66 -4.52 -3.78
CA GLY A 293 -5.22 -5.86 -4.13
C GLY A 293 -4.68 -6.60 -2.90
N SER A 294 -5.01 -7.89 -2.77
CA SER A 294 -4.51 -8.79 -1.74
C SER A 294 -3.64 -9.92 -2.29
N GLY A 295 -2.48 -10.15 -1.67
CA GLY A 295 -1.47 -11.10 -2.13
C GLY A 295 -1.03 -10.85 -3.57
N LEU A 296 -1.31 -11.81 -4.46
CA LEU A 296 -0.96 -11.71 -5.88
C LEU A 296 -1.68 -10.55 -6.60
N ALA A 297 -2.80 -10.07 -6.07
CA ALA A 297 -3.53 -8.94 -6.64
C ALA A 297 -2.88 -7.57 -6.32
N SER A 298 -2.00 -7.48 -5.32
CA SER A 298 -1.46 -6.20 -4.81
C SER A 298 -0.71 -5.37 -5.86
N SER A 299 -0.17 -5.99 -6.92
CA SER A 299 0.60 -5.33 -7.99
C SER A 299 -0.10 -5.30 -9.35
N MET A 300 -1.38 -5.71 -9.42
CA MET A 300 -2.09 -5.80 -10.69
C MET A 300 -2.61 -4.43 -11.18
N PRO A 301 -2.41 -4.10 -12.47
CA PRO A 301 -2.82 -2.81 -13.04
C PRO A 301 -4.32 -2.82 -13.42
N PHE A 302 -5.22 -3.04 -12.45
CA PHE A 302 -6.68 -3.03 -12.65
C PHE A 302 -7.20 -1.80 -13.42
N HIS A 303 -6.62 -0.63 -13.16
CA HIS A 303 -6.96 0.63 -13.83
C HIS A 303 -6.68 0.62 -15.35
N ALA A 304 -5.78 -0.26 -15.81
CA ALA A 304 -5.39 -0.41 -17.21
C ALA A 304 -5.94 -1.69 -17.84
N ALA A 305 -6.65 -2.54 -17.10
CA ALA A 305 -7.19 -3.78 -17.64
C ALA A 305 -8.17 -3.50 -18.80
N GLY A 306 -8.00 -4.20 -19.92
CA GLY A 306 -8.90 -4.04 -21.05
C GLY A 306 -8.40 -4.63 -22.36
N VAL A 307 -9.24 -4.51 -23.38
CA VAL A 307 -8.90 -4.73 -24.79
C VAL A 307 -8.59 -3.37 -25.43
N HIS A 308 -7.31 -3.13 -25.74
CA HIS A 308 -6.81 -1.85 -26.23
C HIS A 308 -6.67 -1.85 -27.76
N THR A 309 -7.82 -1.81 -28.43
CA THR A 309 -7.90 -1.61 -29.88
C THR A 309 -8.60 -0.28 -30.19
N ARG A 310 -8.37 0.26 -31.38
CA ARG A 310 -8.98 1.52 -31.81
C ARG A 310 -10.52 1.41 -31.74
N GLY A 311 -11.16 2.32 -30.99
CA GLY A 311 -12.62 2.34 -30.81
C GLY A 311 -13.18 1.42 -29.72
N SER A 312 -12.34 0.60 -29.06
CA SER A 312 -12.79 -0.25 -27.96
C SER A 312 -13.07 0.55 -26.69
N ASN A 313 -14.24 0.30 -26.10
CA ASN A 313 -14.62 0.75 -24.76
C ASN A 313 -14.64 -0.39 -23.73
N GLU A 314 -14.11 -1.56 -24.08
CA GLU A 314 -13.94 -2.69 -23.16
C GLU A 314 -12.62 -2.58 -22.40
N ASN A 315 -12.49 -1.51 -21.62
CA ASN A 315 -11.32 -1.27 -20.77
C ASN A 315 -11.70 -0.38 -19.57
N ALA A 316 -10.93 -0.51 -18.50
CA ALA A 316 -11.15 0.22 -17.25
C ALA A 316 -11.09 1.74 -17.44
N TYR A 317 -10.16 2.25 -18.25
CA TYR A 317 -10.09 3.69 -18.55
C TYR A 317 -11.41 4.23 -19.10
N CYS A 318 -12.08 3.56 -20.04
CA CYS A 318 -13.36 4.03 -20.58
C CYS A 318 -14.55 3.85 -19.62
N ARG A 319 -14.42 3.08 -18.54
CA ARG A 319 -15.55 2.64 -17.71
C ARG A 319 -15.54 3.17 -16.28
N MET A 320 -14.42 3.70 -15.79
CA MET A 320 -14.31 4.20 -14.42
C MET A 320 -13.13 5.16 -14.24
N ILE A 321 -13.13 5.88 -13.11
CA ILE A 321 -12.01 6.68 -12.62
C ILE A 321 -11.36 5.90 -11.48
N SER A 322 -10.24 5.24 -11.80
CA SER A 322 -9.54 4.33 -10.89
C SER A 322 -8.53 5.04 -9.99
N SER A 323 -8.42 4.58 -8.75
CA SER A 323 -7.30 4.86 -7.86
C SER A 323 -7.02 3.66 -6.99
N TYR A 324 -5.91 3.70 -6.27
CA TYR A 324 -5.51 2.65 -5.36
C TYR A 324 -5.47 3.19 -3.93
N THR A 325 -5.59 2.28 -2.97
CA THR A 325 -5.32 2.57 -1.57
C THR A 325 -4.74 1.31 -0.92
N PRO A 326 -3.76 1.42 0.00
CA PRO A 326 -3.24 0.25 0.72
C PRO A 326 -4.33 -0.50 1.49
N SER A 327 -5.22 0.25 2.12
CA SER A 327 -6.30 -0.23 2.98
C SER A 327 -7.45 0.77 3.03
N ILE A 328 -8.59 0.36 3.59
CA ILE A 328 -9.74 1.25 3.79
C ILE A 328 -9.40 2.30 4.85
N LYS A 329 -8.66 1.91 5.88
CA LYS A 329 -8.14 2.81 6.92
C LYS A 329 -7.26 3.91 6.32
N ALA A 330 -6.36 3.55 5.40
CA ALA A 330 -5.50 4.51 4.70
C ALA A 330 -6.32 5.50 3.85
N LEU A 331 -7.40 5.05 3.20
CA LEU A 331 -8.31 5.93 2.48
C LEU A 331 -9.02 6.92 3.42
N GLY A 332 -9.56 6.43 4.54
CA GLY A 332 -10.17 7.28 5.56
C GLY A 332 -9.18 8.31 6.15
N TYR A 333 -7.92 7.91 6.32
CA TYR A 333 -6.84 8.82 6.73
C TYR A 333 -6.60 9.90 5.67
N ALA A 334 -6.45 9.52 4.40
CA ALA A 334 -6.25 10.44 3.29
C ALA A 334 -7.41 11.45 3.17
N GLN A 335 -8.67 11.02 3.36
CA GLN A 335 -9.82 11.92 3.38
C GLN A 335 -9.75 12.97 4.50
N LYS A 336 -9.34 12.54 5.70
CA LYS A 336 -9.13 13.46 6.82
C LYS A 336 -8.01 14.46 6.53
N GLN A 337 -6.91 14.03 5.90
CA GLN A 337 -5.83 14.94 5.51
C GLN A 337 -6.26 15.91 4.41
N ALA A 338 -7.01 15.45 3.40
CA ALA A 338 -7.55 16.32 2.35
C ALA A 338 -8.41 17.44 2.94
N LYS A 339 -9.30 17.10 3.89
CA LYS A 339 -10.12 18.09 4.60
C LYS A 339 -9.27 19.09 5.39
N ARG A 340 -8.27 18.60 6.15
CA ARG A 340 -7.37 19.45 6.93
C ARG A 340 -6.54 20.39 6.06
N ALA A 341 -6.01 19.89 4.94
CA ALA A 341 -5.24 20.67 3.99
C ALA A 341 -6.12 21.76 3.34
N GLN A 342 -7.38 21.44 3.03
CA GLN A 342 -8.35 22.41 2.50
C GLN A 342 -8.69 23.50 3.53
N GLU A 343 -8.91 23.13 4.79
CA GLU A 343 -9.14 24.09 5.88
C GLU A 343 -7.93 25.01 6.09
N ALA A 344 -6.72 24.45 6.04
CA ALA A 344 -5.49 25.23 6.16
C ALA A 344 -5.28 26.18 4.97
N PHE A 345 -5.62 25.74 3.76
CA PHE A 345 -5.56 26.58 2.55
C PHE A 345 -6.47 27.80 2.67
N VAL A 346 -7.72 27.61 3.10
CA VAL A 346 -8.67 28.72 3.31
C VAL A 346 -8.18 29.71 4.37
N ALA A 347 -7.44 29.23 5.38
CA ALA A 347 -6.96 30.07 6.48
C ALA A 347 -5.69 30.88 6.16
N GLN A 348 -4.80 30.38 5.29
CA GLN A 348 -3.45 30.95 5.10
C GLN A 348 -3.13 31.37 3.67
N ASP A 349 -4.01 31.10 2.69
CA ASP A 349 -3.79 31.37 1.25
C ASP A 349 -2.42 30.89 0.72
N ALA A 350 -1.90 29.82 1.32
CA ALA A 350 -0.57 29.29 1.02
C ALA A 350 -0.66 28.30 -0.14
N ASN A 351 -0.61 28.81 -1.38
CA ASN A 351 -0.55 27.97 -2.58
C ASN A 351 0.91 27.69 -3.00
N THR A 352 1.58 26.83 -2.24
CA THR A 352 3.01 26.55 -2.41
C THR A 352 3.26 25.24 -3.17
N MET A 353 4.28 25.24 -4.03
CA MET A 353 4.76 24.07 -4.75
C MET A 353 6.26 23.88 -4.52
N LEU A 354 6.69 22.64 -4.35
CA LEU A 354 8.10 22.23 -4.35
C LEU A 354 8.36 21.41 -5.62
N ILE A 355 9.41 21.76 -6.36
CA ILE A 355 9.94 20.94 -7.45
C ILE A 355 11.35 20.51 -7.07
N ALA A 356 11.56 19.22 -6.83
CA ALA A 356 12.84 18.60 -6.53
C ALA A 356 13.31 17.78 -7.75
N ALA A 357 14.39 18.22 -8.38
CA ALA A 357 14.83 17.68 -9.66
C ALA A 357 16.27 17.16 -9.65
N MET A 358 16.48 16.03 -10.32
CA MET A 358 17.77 15.35 -10.45
C MET A 358 18.06 15.00 -11.92
N PRO A 359 18.44 15.97 -12.78
CA PRO A 359 18.78 15.69 -14.18
C PRO A 359 19.98 14.74 -14.34
N THR A 360 20.91 14.81 -13.39
CA THR A 360 22.04 13.89 -13.23
C THR A 360 22.05 13.36 -11.80
N THR A 361 22.69 12.21 -11.60
CA THR A 361 22.73 11.56 -10.28
C THR A 361 24.14 11.01 -10.04
N PRO A 362 24.73 11.25 -8.86
CA PRO A 362 26.06 10.73 -8.55
C PRO A 362 26.07 9.20 -8.53
N LYS A 363 27.26 8.62 -8.65
CA LYS A 363 27.46 7.18 -8.56
C LYS A 363 27.13 6.70 -7.15
N GLY A 364 26.32 5.64 -7.02
CA GLY A 364 26.02 5.05 -5.73
C GLY A 364 27.23 4.34 -5.10
N PRO A 365 27.26 4.16 -3.77
CA PRO A 365 28.41 3.56 -3.05
C PRO A 365 28.81 2.18 -3.59
N ASN A 366 27.83 1.40 -4.04
CA ASN A 366 28.01 0.03 -4.53
C ASN A 366 27.73 -0.12 -6.03
N ASP A 367 27.51 0.99 -6.74
CA ASP A 367 27.16 0.94 -8.15
C ASP A 367 28.40 0.75 -9.02
N LYS A 368 28.35 -0.17 -9.98
CA LYS A 368 29.44 -0.34 -10.94
C LYS A 368 29.52 0.82 -11.95
N ARG A 369 28.43 1.55 -12.15
CA ARG A 369 28.30 2.63 -13.15
C ARG A 369 27.41 3.75 -12.61
N THR A 370 27.67 4.97 -13.05
CA THR A 370 26.81 6.12 -12.79
C THR A 370 25.40 5.87 -13.37
N PRO A 371 24.33 6.26 -12.66
CA PRO A 371 22.98 6.26 -13.21
C PRO A 371 22.89 7.05 -14.52
N LYS A 372 21.94 6.68 -15.39
CA LYS A 372 21.74 7.37 -16.67
C LYS A 372 21.18 8.78 -16.40
N ASN A 373 21.66 9.77 -17.14
CA ASN A 373 21.05 11.11 -17.14
C ASN A 373 19.58 11.05 -17.57
N LEU A 374 18.78 11.96 -17.02
CA LEU A 374 17.37 12.14 -17.31
C LEU A 374 17.17 13.48 -18.03
N PRO A 375 17.42 13.55 -19.35
CA PRO A 375 17.34 14.81 -20.10
C PRO A 375 15.93 15.44 -20.07
N GLY A 376 14.87 14.63 -19.95
CA GLY A 376 13.49 15.08 -19.86
C GLY A 376 13.16 15.83 -18.57
N VAL A 377 13.93 15.64 -17.49
CA VAL A 377 13.70 16.36 -16.21
C VAL A 377 13.75 17.87 -16.39
N ALA A 378 14.69 18.39 -17.18
CA ALA A 378 14.80 19.83 -17.42
C ALA A 378 13.59 20.36 -18.21
N GLU A 379 13.07 19.57 -19.15
CA GLU A 379 11.87 19.92 -19.92
C GLU A 379 10.61 19.85 -19.06
N GLU A 380 10.45 18.78 -18.28
CA GLU A 380 9.34 18.57 -17.33
C GLU A 380 9.23 19.75 -16.37
N MET A 381 10.34 20.13 -15.71
CA MET A 381 10.36 21.28 -14.80
C MET A 381 9.93 22.57 -15.50
N ARG A 382 10.47 22.84 -16.70
CA ARG A 382 10.18 24.06 -17.45
C ARG A 382 8.69 24.16 -17.81
N GLU A 383 8.09 23.06 -18.26
CA GLU A 383 6.67 23.00 -18.60
C GLU A 383 5.79 23.22 -17.36
N ILE A 384 6.11 22.57 -16.23
CA ILE A 384 5.36 22.74 -14.97
C ILE A 384 5.45 24.18 -14.49
N LEU A 385 6.64 24.77 -14.44
CA LEU A 385 6.84 26.16 -14.02
C LEU A 385 6.05 27.14 -14.87
N ASN A 386 5.99 26.93 -16.19
CA ASN A 386 5.19 27.76 -17.08
C ASN A 386 3.69 27.66 -16.78
N LEU A 387 3.19 26.47 -16.43
CA LEU A 387 1.77 26.24 -16.12
C LEU A 387 1.37 26.78 -14.74
N THR A 388 2.27 26.74 -13.76
CA THR A 388 1.96 27.10 -12.36
C THR A 388 2.30 28.54 -12.00
N ARG A 389 3.04 29.27 -12.86
CA ARG A 389 3.56 30.63 -12.58
C ARG A 389 2.55 31.64 -12.07
N SER A 390 1.33 31.63 -12.61
CA SER A 390 0.26 32.57 -12.23
C SER A 390 -0.62 32.06 -11.08
N HIS A 391 -0.37 30.85 -10.59
CA HIS A 391 -1.24 30.16 -9.65
C HIS A 391 -0.55 29.86 -8.31
N MET A 392 0.76 29.59 -8.29
CA MET A 392 1.48 29.06 -7.12
C MET A 392 2.83 29.72 -6.91
N HIS A 393 3.22 29.88 -5.64
CA HIS A 393 4.62 30.15 -5.28
C HIS A 393 5.42 28.86 -5.35
N THR A 394 6.36 28.77 -6.29
CA THR A 394 7.11 27.53 -6.56
C THR A 394 8.56 27.65 -6.10
N THR A 395 8.96 26.80 -5.16
CA THR A 395 10.36 26.57 -4.79
C THR A 395 10.93 25.47 -5.67
N VAL A 396 12.10 25.72 -6.28
CA VAL A 396 12.75 24.78 -7.19
C VAL A 396 14.13 24.47 -6.68
N HIS A 397 14.42 23.19 -6.50
CA HIS A 397 15.77 22.71 -6.23
C HIS A 397 16.23 21.76 -7.32
N THR A 398 17.43 22.03 -7.85
CA THR A 398 18.16 21.11 -8.72
C THR A 398 19.28 20.50 -7.88
N HIS A 399 19.36 19.17 -7.87
CA HIS A 399 20.28 18.41 -7.01
C HIS A 399 20.10 18.64 -5.49
N PRO A 400 18.87 18.64 -4.95
CA PRO A 400 18.68 18.87 -3.52
C PRO A 400 19.19 17.71 -2.66
N SER A 401 19.47 17.99 -1.38
CA SER A 401 19.61 16.97 -0.34
C SER A 401 18.25 16.56 0.22
N VAL A 402 18.21 15.43 0.93
CA VAL A 402 16.97 14.98 1.57
C VAL A 402 16.55 15.96 2.67
N ASP A 403 17.49 16.53 3.42
CA ASP A 403 17.18 17.47 4.50
C ASP A 403 16.53 18.75 3.96
N GLN A 404 17.06 19.29 2.85
CA GLN A 404 16.47 20.43 2.17
C GLN A 404 15.03 20.15 1.70
N VAL A 405 14.81 18.97 1.11
CA VAL A 405 13.47 18.53 0.70
C VAL A 405 12.54 18.38 1.91
N MET A 406 13.00 17.73 2.98
CA MET A 406 12.18 17.49 4.19
C MET A 406 11.75 18.80 4.85
N ASP A 407 12.59 19.83 4.83
CA ASP A 407 12.24 21.14 5.37
C ASP A 407 11.17 21.84 4.54
N ASP A 408 11.31 21.87 3.22
CA ASP A 408 10.32 22.48 2.33
C ASP A 408 8.99 21.72 2.33
N LEU A 409 9.02 20.38 2.47
CA LEU A 409 7.79 19.58 2.55
C LEU A 409 6.89 19.98 3.72
N LYS A 410 7.45 20.52 4.82
CA LYS A 410 6.67 20.93 6.00
C LYS A 410 5.67 22.05 5.71
N THR A 411 5.91 22.86 4.68
CA THR A 411 5.09 24.03 4.30
C THR A 411 4.52 23.93 2.89
N CYS A 412 4.88 22.87 2.15
CA CYS A 412 4.48 22.67 0.76
C CYS A 412 3.10 22.02 0.62
N ARG A 413 2.29 22.51 -0.32
CA ARG A 413 1.00 21.92 -0.71
C ARG A 413 1.14 20.87 -1.81
N ILE A 414 1.92 21.18 -2.84
CA ILE A 414 2.17 20.28 -3.97
C ILE A 414 3.67 20.01 -4.12
N ALA A 415 4.08 18.76 -3.93
CA ALA A 415 5.44 18.33 -4.18
C ALA A 415 5.55 17.59 -5.51
N HIS A 416 6.48 17.98 -6.35
CA HIS A 416 6.84 17.31 -7.59
C HIS A 416 8.28 16.83 -7.51
N PHE A 417 8.49 15.54 -7.76
CA PHE A 417 9.82 14.93 -7.80
C PHE A 417 10.10 14.41 -9.19
N ALA A 418 11.19 14.88 -9.79
CA ALA A 418 11.67 14.45 -11.11
C ALA A 418 13.09 13.87 -10.96
N CYS A 419 13.18 12.58 -10.67
CA CYS A 419 14.42 11.92 -10.27
C CYS A 419 14.39 10.40 -10.48
N HIS A 420 15.50 9.72 -10.18
CA HIS A 420 15.51 8.26 -10.12
C HIS A 420 14.82 7.75 -8.85
N GLY A 421 14.01 6.71 -9.01
CA GLY A 421 13.49 5.91 -7.90
C GLY A 421 14.31 4.64 -7.73
N THR A 422 14.36 4.13 -6.50
CA THR A 422 14.97 2.85 -6.16
C THR A 422 14.00 1.99 -5.35
N SER A 423 13.96 0.71 -5.68
CA SER A 423 13.19 -0.29 -4.96
C SER A 423 14.15 -1.30 -4.34
N ASP A 424 14.10 -1.43 -3.02
CA ASP A 424 14.82 -2.43 -2.26
C ASP A 424 13.85 -3.56 -1.92
N TYR A 425 14.02 -4.71 -2.57
CA TYR A 425 13.09 -5.83 -2.42
C TYR A 425 13.35 -6.67 -1.16
N SER A 426 14.51 -6.50 -0.51
CA SER A 426 14.84 -7.10 0.78
C SER A 426 14.32 -6.27 1.94
N ASP A 427 14.42 -4.95 1.82
CA ASP A 427 13.94 -3.98 2.79
C ASP A 427 13.15 -2.88 2.08
N PRO A 428 11.82 -3.08 1.87
CA PRO A 428 10.99 -2.10 1.18
C PRO A 428 10.99 -0.70 1.81
N SER A 429 11.23 -0.60 3.13
CA SER A 429 11.33 0.68 3.84
C SER A 429 12.56 1.50 3.43
N ASN A 430 13.60 0.84 2.90
CA ASN A 430 14.80 1.45 2.34
C ASN A 430 14.69 1.77 0.83
N SER A 431 13.55 1.46 0.19
CA SER A 431 13.20 2.01 -1.12
C SER A 431 13.05 3.52 -1.02
N GLY A 432 13.22 4.27 -2.12
CA GLY A 432 13.18 5.72 -2.04
C GLY A 432 13.51 6.46 -3.32
N LEU A 433 13.52 7.78 -3.21
CA LEU A 433 13.96 8.69 -4.27
C LEU A 433 15.46 8.99 -4.09
N ILE A 434 16.20 9.03 -5.19
CA ILE A 434 17.63 9.33 -5.17
C ILE A 434 17.83 10.82 -5.39
N LEU A 435 18.36 11.46 -4.37
CA LEU A 435 18.74 12.86 -4.29
C LEU A 435 20.27 12.96 -4.10
N GLN A 436 20.77 14.14 -3.73
CA GLN A 436 22.21 14.40 -3.66
C GLN A 436 22.57 15.23 -2.44
N LYS A 437 23.67 14.88 -1.77
CA LYS A 437 24.25 15.72 -0.72
C LYS A 437 25.75 15.86 -0.91
N SER A 438 26.30 16.91 -0.31
CA SER A 438 27.75 17.08 -0.18
C SER A 438 28.23 16.31 1.04
N ALA A 439 29.32 15.57 0.90
CA ALA A 439 29.93 14.78 1.96
C ALA A 439 31.44 15.02 2.06
N GLY A 440 31.92 15.09 3.30
CA GLY A 440 33.34 15.25 3.62
C GLY A 440 33.88 16.69 3.46
N PRO A 441 35.16 16.92 3.83
CA PRO A 441 35.79 18.23 3.77
C PRO A 441 36.03 18.72 2.33
N ASP A 442 36.06 17.82 1.35
CA ASP A 442 36.28 18.13 -0.06
C ASP A 442 34.97 18.42 -0.83
N GLU A 443 33.83 18.51 -0.13
CA GLU A 443 32.48 18.68 -0.71
C GLU A 443 32.15 17.66 -1.81
N ALA A 444 32.64 16.42 -1.66
CA ALA A 444 32.39 15.36 -2.62
C ALA A 444 30.89 15.05 -2.68
N VAL A 445 30.40 14.89 -3.91
CA VAL A 445 28.97 14.69 -4.16
C VAL A 445 28.63 13.21 -4.06
N GLU A 446 27.69 12.86 -3.17
CA GLU A 446 27.19 11.48 -3.02
C GLU A 446 25.66 11.40 -3.10
N GLN A 447 25.16 10.18 -3.33
CA GLN A 447 23.72 9.92 -3.32
C GLN A 447 23.16 10.10 -1.91
N ASP A 448 22.07 10.84 -1.81
CA ASP A 448 21.27 10.93 -0.60
C ASP A 448 19.90 10.31 -0.87
N ARG A 449 19.51 9.29 -0.11
CA ARG A 449 18.28 8.52 -0.38
C ARG A 449 17.14 9.02 0.49
N PHE A 450 16.09 9.54 -0.13
CA PHE A 450 14.85 9.85 0.56
C PHE A 450 14.00 8.58 0.68
N THR A 451 14.23 7.81 1.74
CA THR A 451 13.63 6.48 1.92
C THR A 451 12.15 6.55 2.33
N VAL A 452 11.41 5.45 2.09
CA VAL A 452 10.02 5.28 2.56
C VAL A 452 9.93 5.52 4.05
N GLN A 453 10.88 5.01 4.83
CA GLN A 453 10.94 5.26 6.27
C GLN A 453 11.03 6.75 6.59
N ARG A 454 12.02 7.46 6.03
CA ARG A 454 12.23 8.90 6.28
C ARG A 454 11.02 9.75 5.92
N VAL A 455 10.37 9.47 4.79
CA VAL A 455 9.16 10.23 4.40
C VAL A 455 7.96 9.86 5.29
N SER A 456 7.80 8.59 5.66
CA SER A 456 6.67 8.14 6.50
C SER A 456 6.69 8.71 7.92
N ASP A 457 7.87 9.06 8.42
CA ASP A 457 8.07 9.67 9.74
C ASP A 457 7.64 11.15 9.77
N LEU A 458 7.48 11.78 8.59
CA LEU A 458 7.01 13.16 8.49
C LEU A 458 5.53 13.30 8.88
N ARG A 459 5.18 14.50 9.34
CA ARG A 459 3.81 14.92 9.67
C ARG A 459 3.48 16.20 8.92
N LEU A 460 2.99 16.04 7.69
CA LEU A 460 2.81 17.14 6.76
C LEU A 460 1.37 17.64 6.82
N ARG A 461 1.17 18.83 7.40
CA ARG A 461 -0.16 19.41 7.64
C ARG A 461 -0.79 20.01 6.39
N TYR A 462 0.03 20.57 5.49
CA TYR A 462 -0.42 21.31 4.30
C TYR A 462 -0.37 20.47 3.02
N ALA A 463 0.21 19.28 3.10
CA ALA A 463 0.40 18.37 1.97
C ALA A 463 -0.92 18.01 1.28
N GLN A 464 -0.95 18.09 -0.05
CA GLN A 464 -2.13 17.78 -0.84
C GLN A 464 -1.83 16.85 -2.02
N ILE A 465 -0.84 17.19 -2.85
CA ILE A 465 -0.46 16.37 -4.00
C ILE A 465 1.04 16.08 -3.96
N ALA A 466 1.42 14.81 -3.98
CA ALA A 466 2.78 14.39 -4.31
C ALA A 466 2.77 13.74 -5.69
N TYR A 467 3.46 14.36 -6.65
CA TYR A 467 3.66 13.80 -7.99
C TYR A 467 5.08 13.24 -8.07
N LEU A 468 5.20 11.92 -8.13
CA LEU A 468 6.47 11.23 -8.16
C LEU A 468 6.79 10.81 -9.61
N SER A 469 7.40 11.73 -10.37
CA SER A 469 8.00 11.46 -11.69
C SER A 469 9.32 10.70 -11.51
N ALA A 470 9.19 9.49 -10.95
CA ALA A 470 10.29 8.60 -10.66
C ALA A 470 9.86 7.15 -10.87
N CYS A 471 10.79 6.35 -11.38
CA CYS A 471 10.58 4.95 -11.74
C CYS A 471 10.22 4.10 -10.51
N SER A 472 9.31 3.14 -10.68
CA SER A 472 8.98 2.11 -9.66
C SER A 472 8.55 2.65 -8.29
N THR A 473 8.00 3.87 -8.21
CA THR A 473 7.57 4.49 -6.95
C THR A 473 6.35 3.83 -6.31
N ALA A 474 5.55 3.11 -7.11
CA ALA A 474 4.42 2.28 -6.67
C ALA A 474 4.68 0.78 -6.85
N GLU A 475 5.93 0.37 -7.10
CA GLU A 475 6.28 -1.04 -7.30
C GLU A 475 6.29 -1.81 -5.98
N ASN A 476 5.56 -2.94 -5.93
CA ASN A 476 5.47 -3.81 -4.75
C ASN A 476 5.86 -5.25 -5.13
N LYS A 477 7.18 -5.52 -5.13
CA LYS A 477 7.77 -6.82 -5.54
C LYS A 477 8.28 -7.68 -4.39
N ALA A 478 8.27 -7.17 -3.16
CA ALA A 478 8.62 -7.96 -1.98
C ALA A 478 7.51 -8.97 -1.70
N ALA A 479 7.59 -10.18 -2.28
CA ALA A 479 6.49 -11.14 -2.30
C ALA A 479 5.91 -11.45 -0.92
N ARG A 480 6.76 -11.55 0.11
CA ARG A 480 6.36 -11.79 1.51
C ARG A 480 5.81 -10.56 2.23
N LEU A 481 5.95 -9.37 1.65
CA LEU A 481 5.46 -8.09 2.18
C LEU A 481 4.42 -7.45 1.23
N SER A 482 3.94 -8.19 0.25
CA SER A 482 3.00 -7.71 -0.76
C SER A 482 1.69 -7.19 -0.15
N ASP A 483 1.28 -7.76 0.99
CA ASP A 483 0.12 -7.35 1.77
C ASP A 483 0.37 -6.12 2.67
N GLU A 484 1.63 -5.71 2.86
CA GLU A 484 1.98 -4.50 3.61
C GLU A 484 2.00 -3.24 2.73
N VAL A 485 2.11 -3.40 1.40
CA VAL A 485 2.04 -2.29 0.44
C VAL A 485 3.06 -1.18 0.77
N ILE A 486 4.27 -1.58 1.19
CA ILE A 486 5.36 -0.64 1.52
C ILE A 486 6.08 -0.27 0.22
N HIS A 487 5.86 0.96 -0.24
CA HIS A 487 6.52 1.55 -1.40
C HIS A 487 6.54 3.08 -1.24
N VAL A 488 7.28 3.78 -2.10
CA VAL A 488 7.48 5.24 -1.97
C VAL A 488 6.14 5.98 -1.93
N VAL A 489 5.19 5.61 -2.79
CA VAL A 489 3.85 6.21 -2.81
C VAL A 489 3.11 6.08 -1.46
N SER A 490 3.15 4.93 -0.79
CA SER A 490 2.46 4.75 0.49
C SER A 490 3.16 5.49 1.63
N GLY A 491 4.49 5.65 1.56
CA GLY A 491 5.25 6.52 2.47
C GLY A 491 4.78 7.98 2.42
N PHE A 492 4.56 8.53 1.23
CA PHE A 492 4.01 9.89 1.06
C PHE A 492 2.55 10.00 1.55
N GLN A 493 1.73 8.96 1.34
CA GLN A 493 0.36 8.92 1.90
C GLN A 493 0.38 8.95 3.42
N VAL A 494 1.24 8.14 4.05
CA VAL A 494 1.43 8.13 5.50
C VAL A 494 1.93 9.50 5.98
N ALA A 495 2.88 10.13 5.27
CA ALA A 495 3.42 11.44 5.62
C ALA A 495 2.33 12.53 5.74
N GLY A 496 1.30 12.45 4.89
CA GLY A 496 0.15 13.35 4.94
C GLY A 496 -0.43 13.70 3.58
N PHE A 497 0.14 13.25 2.46
CA PHE A 497 -0.38 13.56 1.13
C PHE A 497 -1.66 12.76 0.82
N PRO A 498 -2.83 13.40 0.69
CA PRO A 498 -4.08 12.72 0.35
C PRO A 498 -4.11 12.22 -1.10
N HIS A 499 -3.33 12.82 -2.00
CA HIS A 499 -3.17 12.39 -3.38
C HIS A 499 -1.69 12.15 -3.68
N VAL A 500 -1.38 10.97 -4.20
CA VAL A 500 -0.03 10.63 -4.63
C VAL A 500 -0.09 9.98 -6.01
N VAL A 501 0.62 10.57 -6.98
CA VAL A 501 0.80 10.01 -8.31
C VAL A 501 2.17 9.35 -8.38
N GLY A 502 2.23 8.14 -8.93
CA GLY A 502 3.48 7.41 -9.12
C GLY A 502 3.41 6.43 -10.28
N CYS A 503 4.47 5.63 -10.43
CA CYS A 503 4.61 4.65 -11.51
C CYS A 503 4.81 3.22 -10.95
N LEU A 504 4.11 2.24 -11.52
CA LEU A 504 4.23 0.83 -11.15
C LEU A 504 5.55 0.18 -11.60
N TRP A 505 6.19 0.74 -12.64
CA TRP A 505 7.48 0.29 -13.18
C TRP A 505 8.26 1.48 -13.78
N PRO A 506 9.49 1.28 -14.30
CA PRO A 506 10.25 2.37 -14.88
C PRO A 506 9.61 2.99 -16.12
N ALA A 507 9.45 4.31 -16.09
CA ALA A 507 8.84 5.11 -17.15
C ALA A 507 9.86 5.59 -18.18
N GLY A 508 9.40 5.77 -19.42
CA GLY A 508 10.14 6.51 -20.43
C GLY A 508 10.15 8.01 -20.10
N ASP A 509 11.30 8.64 -20.31
CA ASP A 509 11.55 10.04 -19.96
C ASP A 509 10.60 11.01 -20.71
N SER A 510 10.34 10.74 -21.99
CA SER A 510 9.38 11.50 -22.81
C SER A 510 7.94 11.37 -22.34
N GLU A 511 7.54 10.17 -21.93
CA GLU A 511 6.19 9.90 -21.42
C GLU A 511 5.95 10.61 -20.10
N CYS A 512 6.95 10.67 -19.21
CA CYS A 512 6.86 11.42 -17.95
C CYS A 512 6.56 12.91 -18.20
N VAL A 513 7.32 13.55 -19.11
CA VAL A 513 7.12 14.95 -19.50
C VAL A 513 5.70 15.20 -20.00
N GLU A 514 5.20 14.35 -20.89
CA GLU A 514 3.90 14.55 -21.51
C GLU A 514 2.75 14.31 -20.52
N VAL A 515 2.83 13.29 -19.66
CA VAL A 515 1.82 13.07 -18.61
C VAL A 515 1.80 14.23 -17.63
N SER A 516 2.95 14.64 -17.10
CA SER A 516 3.00 15.68 -16.07
C SER A 516 2.53 17.03 -16.62
N LYS A 517 2.94 17.40 -17.83
CA LYS A 517 2.45 18.60 -18.54
C LYS A 517 0.93 18.60 -18.65
N ARG A 518 0.33 17.51 -19.15
CA ARG A 518 -1.14 17.41 -19.30
C ARG A 518 -1.84 17.41 -17.95
N PHE A 519 -1.32 16.65 -17.00
CA PHE A 519 -1.82 16.57 -15.63
C PHE A 519 -1.90 17.97 -15.00
N TYR A 520 -0.79 18.70 -14.94
CA TYR A 520 -0.78 20.05 -14.35
C TYR A 520 -1.62 21.04 -15.15
N SER A 521 -1.69 20.93 -16.48
CA SER A 521 -2.60 21.77 -17.28
C SER A 521 -4.06 21.57 -16.87
N LEU A 522 -4.49 20.33 -16.60
CA LEU A 522 -5.84 20.02 -16.13
C LEU A 522 -6.08 20.50 -14.69
N ILE A 523 -5.13 20.24 -13.78
CA ILE A 523 -5.22 20.68 -12.38
C ILE A 523 -5.30 22.21 -12.27
N MET A 524 -4.56 22.96 -13.11
CA MET A 524 -4.58 24.43 -13.06
C MET A 524 -5.80 25.06 -13.76
N LYS A 525 -6.43 24.37 -14.72
CA LYS A 525 -7.65 24.86 -15.40
C LYS A 525 -8.90 24.78 -14.53
N GLN A 526 -8.97 23.79 -13.64
CA GLN A 526 -10.05 23.70 -12.68
C GLN A 526 -9.72 24.68 -11.54
N ASN A 527 -10.58 25.69 -11.30
CA ASN A 527 -10.38 26.63 -10.20
C ASN A 527 -9.96 25.87 -8.92
N GLN A 528 -8.92 26.34 -8.24
CA GLN A 528 -8.15 25.68 -7.16
C GLN A 528 -8.99 25.07 -6.01
N SER A 529 -10.28 25.40 -5.95
CA SER A 529 -11.30 24.81 -5.08
C SER A 529 -11.65 23.35 -5.39
N ALA A 530 -11.30 22.81 -6.56
CA ALA A 530 -11.68 21.46 -7.00
C ALA A 530 -10.49 20.49 -7.10
N VAL A 531 -9.65 20.39 -6.07
CA VAL A 531 -8.65 19.31 -5.95
C VAL A 531 -9.29 17.89 -5.89
N ASN A 532 -10.62 17.82 -5.95
CA ASN A 532 -11.41 16.60 -6.06
C ASN A 532 -11.25 15.83 -7.39
N ASP A 533 -10.43 16.28 -8.35
CA ASP A 533 -10.33 15.66 -9.68
C ASP A 533 -8.94 15.14 -10.08
N VAL A 534 -8.02 14.99 -9.12
CA VAL A 534 -6.64 14.50 -9.38
C VAL A 534 -6.62 13.18 -10.16
N ALA A 535 -7.47 12.24 -9.77
CA ALA A 535 -7.54 10.94 -10.44
C ALA A 535 -8.07 11.04 -11.88
N SER A 536 -9.03 11.93 -12.15
CA SER A 536 -9.53 12.15 -13.51
C SER A 536 -8.50 12.89 -14.35
N ALA A 537 -7.80 13.88 -13.79
CA ALA A 537 -6.72 14.59 -14.47
C ALA A 537 -5.60 13.62 -14.89
N LEU A 538 -5.20 12.70 -14.01
CA LEU A 538 -4.23 11.66 -14.35
C LEU A 538 -4.78 10.73 -15.44
N ARG A 539 -6.02 10.26 -15.28
CA ARG A 539 -6.67 9.39 -16.28
C ARG A 539 -6.71 10.04 -17.65
N GLU A 540 -7.09 11.31 -17.75
CA GLU A 540 -7.17 12.05 -19.01
C GLU A 540 -5.78 12.26 -19.63
N ALA A 541 -4.78 12.63 -18.83
CA ALA A 541 -3.40 12.75 -19.28
C ALA A 541 -2.88 11.43 -19.87
N VAL A 542 -3.10 10.31 -19.18
CA VAL A 542 -2.70 8.98 -19.63
C VAL A 542 -3.48 8.52 -20.86
N MET A 543 -4.78 8.80 -20.92
CA MET A 543 -5.61 8.46 -22.08
C MET A 543 -5.19 9.18 -23.35
N ALA A 544 -4.65 10.40 -23.25
CA ALA A 544 -4.10 11.11 -24.39
C ALA A 544 -2.88 10.37 -24.99
N ILE A 545 -1.94 9.96 -24.15
CA ILE A 545 -0.75 9.19 -24.60
C ILE A 545 -1.16 7.82 -25.14
N ARG A 546 -2.10 7.14 -24.48
CA ARG A 546 -2.66 5.88 -24.97
C ARG A 546 -3.31 6.02 -26.34
N ALA A 547 -3.92 7.17 -26.63
CA ALA A 547 -4.57 7.40 -27.92
C ALA A 547 -3.57 7.52 -29.08
N ASP A 548 -2.35 7.99 -28.79
CA ASP A 548 -1.27 8.10 -29.77
C ASP A 548 -0.65 6.73 -30.08
N ASP A 549 -0.51 5.84 -29.08
CA ASP A 549 0.01 4.48 -29.29
C ASP A 549 -0.61 3.42 -28.35
N PHE A 550 -1.74 2.84 -28.78
CA PHE A 550 -2.39 1.74 -28.08
C PHE A 550 -1.54 0.46 -28.03
N SER A 551 -0.57 0.31 -28.94
CA SER A 551 0.25 -0.90 -29.06
C SER A 551 1.40 -0.94 -28.05
N MET A 552 1.64 0.16 -27.31
CA MET A 552 2.73 0.28 -26.34
C MET A 552 2.22 0.48 -24.91
N PRO A 553 1.49 -0.48 -24.29
CA PRO A 553 0.98 -0.34 -22.93
C PRO A 553 2.03 -0.10 -21.86
N LEU A 554 3.27 -0.54 -22.05
CA LEU A 554 4.34 -0.28 -21.08
C LEU A 554 4.67 1.21 -20.94
N ASN A 555 4.29 2.04 -21.91
CA ASN A 555 4.50 3.48 -21.91
C ASN A 555 3.40 4.26 -21.15
N TRP A 556 2.17 3.73 -21.07
CA TRP A 556 1.02 4.44 -20.49
C TRP A 556 0.35 3.74 -19.30
N ALA A 557 0.43 2.42 -19.18
CA ALA A 557 -0.28 1.66 -18.12
C ALA A 557 0.38 1.74 -16.73
N GLN A 558 1.53 2.41 -16.62
CA GLN A 558 2.30 2.47 -15.39
C GLN A 558 1.80 3.51 -14.39
N PHE A 559 1.13 4.55 -14.89
CA PHE A 559 0.77 5.73 -14.11
C PHE A 559 -0.44 5.43 -13.22
N VAL A 560 -0.25 5.58 -11.92
CA VAL A 560 -1.25 5.25 -10.91
C VAL A 560 -1.46 6.41 -9.96
N HIS A 561 -2.70 6.61 -9.55
CA HIS A 561 -3.07 7.51 -8.47
C HIS A 561 -3.45 6.71 -7.23
N TYR A 562 -2.84 7.07 -6.10
CA TYR A 562 -3.17 6.57 -4.77
C TYR A 562 -3.79 7.69 -3.94
N GLY A 563 -4.93 7.38 -3.30
CA GLY A 563 -5.61 8.35 -2.44
C GLY A 563 -7.03 8.68 -2.88
N VAL A 564 -7.54 9.83 -2.43
CA VAL A 564 -8.97 10.19 -2.52
C VAL A 564 -9.42 10.57 -3.92
#